data_AF-A0A9D7VRH5-F1
#
_entry.id   AF-A0A9D7VRH5-F1
#
_cell.length_a   1.000
_cell.length_b   1.000
_cell.length_c   1.000
_cell.angle_alpha   90.00
_cell.angle_beta   90.00
_cell.angle_gamma   90.00
#
_symmetry.space_group_name_H-M   'P 1'
#
loop_
_entity.id
_entity.type
_entity.pdbx_description
1 polymer ?
#
loop_
_entity_poly.entity_id
_entity_poly.type
_entity_poly.pdbx_seq_one_letter_code
_entity_poly.pdbx_strand_id
1 'polypeptide(L)'
;MLDFIFIALGLAGLVWSSDKFVEGSAAIANHAGMSPLLIGMTIVSLGTSAPEIVVSIMASLSGSGELAVGNALGSNITNIGLVLGVTLLIRSIAIDASTTKRELPQMVIVTLLAGALMIDGVLSIIDGALLLSGLVIFLTLLARRGATPDGSVDSDPKLTPLKAWGVFLVSLLLLVISSRLLVVGAVNIATAFGVSELIIGLTIVAIGTSLPELAASVMSALKGHSD
;
A
#
# COMPACT_ATOMS: atom_id res chain seq x y z
N MET A 1 7.52 13.48 26.69
CA MET A 1 7.46 12.08 27.19
C MET A 1 6.32 11.30 26.57
N LEU A 2 5.11 11.86 26.46
CA LEU A 2 3.98 11.22 25.76
C LEU A 2 4.28 10.88 24.28
N ASP A 3 5.03 11.72 23.58
CA ASP A 3 5.35 11.48 22.15
C ASP A 3 6.25 10.26 21.93
N PHE A 4 7.19 10.01 22.85
CA PHE A 4 8.00 8.78 22.83
C PHE A 4 7.14 7.54 23.07
N ILE A 5 6.08 7.65 23.89
CA ILE A 5 5.10 6.57 24.09
C ILE A 5 4.30 6.36 22.79
N PHE A 6 3.87 7.43 22.12
CA PHE A 6 3.17 7.31 20.82
C PHE A 6 4.04 6.65 19.75
N ILE A 7 5.33 6.99 19.67
CA ILE A 7 6.26 6.31 18.77
C ILE A 7 6.41 4.83 19.14
N ALA A 8 6.63 4.51 20.41
CA ALA A 8 6.82 3.13 20.85
C ALA A 8 5.56 2.26 20.60
N LEU A 9 4.37 2.76 20.95
CA LEU A 9 3.10 2.09 20.70
C LEU A 9 2.78 2.00 19.20
N GLY A 10 3.08 3.07 18.46
CA GLY A 10 2.94 3.12 17.01
C GLY A 10 3.79 2.04 16.34
N LEU A 11 5.09 1.97 16.65
CA LEU A 11 6.00 0.96 16.12
C LEU A 11 5.57 -0.46 16.49
N ALA A 12 5.30 -0.73 17.77
CA ALA A 12 4.89 -2.06 18.23
C ALA A 12 3.58 -2.51 17.57
N GLY A 13 2.60 -1.61 17.50
CA GLY A 13 1.32 -1.87 16.84
C GLY A 13 1.47 -2.07 15.34
N LEU A 14 2.35 -1.33 14.67
CA LEU A 14 2.62 -1.45 13.23
C LEU A 14 3.25 -2.80 12.87
N VAL A 15 4.23 -3.27 13.65
CA VAL A 15 4.83 -4.59 13.47
C VAL A 15 3.82 -5.71 13.72
N TRP A 16 3.04 -5.62 14.80
CA TRP A 16 2.05 -6.65 15.12
C TRP A 16 0.88 -6.70 14.13
N SER A 17 0.37 -5.53 13.74
CA SER A 17 -0.75 -5.43 12.80
C SER A 17 -0.35 -5.82 11.38
N SER A 18 0.86 -5.49 10.92
CA SER A 18 1.32 -5.91 9.58
C SER A 18 1.42 -7.43 9.45
N ASP A 19 1.89 -8.13 10.49
CA ASP A 19 1.88 -9.59 10.55
C ASP A 19 0.49 -10.18 10.36
N LYS A 20 -0.50 -9.63 11.08
CA LYS A 20 -1.90 -10.07 11.04
C LYS A 20 -2.60 -9.65 9.76
N PHE A 21 -2.25 -8.52 9.18
CA PHE A 21 -2.76 -8.03 7.91
C PHE A 21 -2.36 -8.95 6.76
N VAL A 22 -1.09 -9.37 6.71
CA VAL A 22 -0.61 -10.35 5.73
C VAL A 22 -1.31 -11.70 5.93
N GLU A 23 -1.47 -12.15 7.18
CA GLU A 23 -2.15 -13.41 7.51
C GLU A 23 -3.63 -13.40 7.09
N GLY A 24 -4.37 -12.33 7.41
CA GLY A 24 -5.77 -12.15 7.03
C GLY A 24 -5.95 -12.07 5.52
N SER A 25 -5.09 -11.30 4.84
CA SER A 25 -5.12 -11.17 3.37
C SER A 25 -4.88 -12.51 2.68
N ALA A 26 -3.86 -13.25 3.11
CA ALA A 26 -3.55 -14.58 2.58
C ALA A 26 -4.70 -15.58 2.80
N ALA A 27 -5.33 -15.55 3.98
CA ALA A 27 -6.47 -16.41 4.26
C ALA A 27 -7.71 -16.07 3.40
N ILE A 28 -8.04 -14.78 3.22
CA ILE A 28 -9.17 -14.37 2.35
C ILE A 28 -8.95 -14.88 0.93
N ALA A 29 -7.74 -14.70 0.40
CA ALA A 29 -7.43 -15.11 -0.96
C ALA A 29 -7.37 -16.63 -1.15
N ASN A 30 -6.84 -17.39 -0.17
CA ASN A 30 -6.89 -18.85 -0.20
C ASN A 30 -8.34 -19.35 -0.28
N HIS A 31 -9.26 -18.77 0.51
CA HIS A 31 -10.69 -19.09 0.40
C HIS A 31 -11.31 -18.69 -0.94
N ALA A 32 -10.75 -17.70 -1.63
CA ALA A 32 -11.17 -17.26 -2.96
C ALA A 32 -10.50 -18.03 -4.10
N GLY A 33 -9.62 -19.01 -3.81
CA GLY A 33 -8.87 -19.77 -4.82
C GLY A 33 -7.89 -18.91 -5.63
N MET A 34 -7.39 -17.81 -5.06
CA MET A 34 -6.48 -16.88 -5.72
C MET A 34 -5.02 -17.31 -5.52
N SER A 35 -4.18 -17.13 -6.54
CA SER A 35 -2.73 -17.34 -6.42
C SER A 35 -2.07 -16.28 -5.51
N PRO A 36 -0.91 -16.56 -4.88
CA PRO A 36 -0.17 -15.60 -4.03
C PRO A 36 0.02 -14.22 -4.69
N LEU A 37 0.39 -14.22 -5.96
CA LEU A 37 0.54 -13.02 -6.78
C LEU A 37 -0.75 -12.20 -6.91
N LEU A 38 -1.91 -12.86 -7.08
CA LEU A 38 -3.21 -12.19 -7.08
C LEU A 38 -3.52 -11.56 -5.72
N ILE A 39 -3.11 -12.19 -4.61
CA ILE A 39 -3.31 -11.65 -3.24
C ILE A 39 -2.58 -10.32 -3.08
N GLY A 40 -1.29 -10.31 -3.42
CA GLY A 40 -0.42 -9.14 -3.33
C GLY A 40 -0.96 -7.97 -4.17
N MET A 41 -1.22 -8.25 -5.45
CA MET A 41 -1.64 -7.22 -6.41
C MET A 41 -3.13 -6.85 -6.35
N THR A 42 -3.92 -7.42 -5.44
CA THR A 42 -5.33 -7.02 -5.26
C THR A 42 -5.65 -6.68 -3.80
N ILE A 43 -5.83 -7.67 -2.93
CA ILE A 43 -6.30 -7.47 -1.55
C ILE A 43 -5.29 -6.69 -0.72
N VAL A 44 -4.01 -7.07 -0.80
CA VAL A 44 -2.94 -6.44 -0.01
C VAL A 44 -2.67 -5.02 -0.50
N SER A 45 -2.48 -4.83 -1.81
CA SER A 45 -2.23 -3.50 -2.40
C SER A 45 -3.40 -2.54 -2.21
N LEU A 46 -4.65 -2.96 -2.48
CA LEU A 46 -5.81 -2.10 -2.27
C LEU A 46 -6.06 -1.81 -0.78
N GLY A 47 -5.82 -2.80 0.08
CA GLY A 47 -5.97 -2.64 1.52
C GLY A 47 -4.98 -1.62 2.08
N THR A 48 -3.69 -1.77 1.74
CA THR A 48 -2.64 -0.85 2.20
C THR A 48 -2.77 0.56 1.63
N SER A 49 -3.24 0.71 0.38
CA SER A 49 -3.49 2.03 -0.24
C SER A 49 -4.87 2.65 0.07
N ALA A 50 -5.70 1.98 0.89
CA ALA A 50 -6.99 2.54 1.29
C ALA A 50 -6.89 3.90 2.01
N PRO A 51 -5.93 4.13 2.93
CA PRO A 51 -5.71 5.43 3.55
C PRO A 51 -5.44 6.54 2.52
N GLU A 52 -4.58 6.27 1.54
CA GLU A 52 -4.20 7.17 0.45
C GLU A 52 -5.41 7.54 -0.39
N ILE A 53 -6.21 6.54 -0.77
CA ILE A 53 -7.45 6.74 -1.54
C ILE A 53 -8.39 7.66 -0.76
N VAL A 54 -8.61 7.40 0.54
CA VAL A 54 -9.47 8.24 1.39
C VAL A 54 -8.93 9.65 1.52
N VAL A 55 -7.62 9.82 1.73
CA VAL A 55 -6.98 11.15 1.83
C VAL A 55 -7.11 11.92 0.52
N SER A 56 -6.83 11.29 -0.62
CA SER A 56 -6.96 11.93 -1.94
C SER A 56 -8.41 12.31 -2.26
N ILE A 57 -9.39 11.45 -1.93
CA ILE A 57 -10.82 11.77 -2.08
C ILE A 57 -11.19 12.98 -1.21
N MET A 58 -10.82 12.97 0.09
CA MET A 58 -11.15 14.05 1.02
C MET A 58 -10.50 15.37 0.63
N ALA A 59 -9.24 15.34 0.18
CA ALA A 59 -8.53 16.51 -0.32
C ALA A 59 -9.20 17.08 -1.58
N SER A 60 -9.58 16.22 -2.53
CA SER A 60 -10.29 16.65 -3.75
C SER A 60 -11.65 17.25 -3.44
N LEU A 61 -12.44 16.64 -2.55
CA LEU A 61 -13.77 17.14 -2.15
C LEU A 61 -13.70 18.46 -1.39
N SER A 62 -12.58 18.73 -0.74
CA SER A 62 -12.33 19.96 0.03
C SER A 62 -11.74 21.09 -0.84
N GLY A 63 -11.62 20.89 -2.16
CA GLY A 63 -11.05 21.88 -3.10
C GLY A 63 -9.52 21.91 -3.14
N SER A 64 -8.84 21.00 -2.44
CA SER A 64 -7.38 20.89 -2.40
C SER A 64 -6.89 19.83 -3.40
N GLY A 65 -7.20 20.01 -4.68
CA GLY A 65 -6.87 19.05 -5.75
C GLY A 65 -5.36 18.78 -5.88
N GLU A 66 -4.52 19.80 -5.75
CA GLU A 66 -3.05 19.65 -5.77
C GLU A 66 -2.55 18.72 -4.67
N LEU A 67 -3.15 18.77 -3.48
CA LEU A 67 -2.82 17.87 -2.38
C LEU A 67 -3.24 16.43 -2.69
N ALA A 68 -4.39 16.23 -3.33
CA ALA A 68 -4.85 14.90 -3.74
C ALA A 68 -3.90 14.25 -4.75
N VAL A 69 -3.44 15.02 -5.75
CA VAL A 69 -2.45 14.58 -6.76
C VAL A 69 -1.08 14.36 -6.12
N GLY A 70 -0.63 15.29 -5.28
CA GLY A 70 0.62 15.20 -4.55
C GLY A 70 0.68 13.96 -3.65
N ASN A 71 -0.42 13.62 -2.97
CA ASN A 71 -0.56 12.38 -2.20
C ASN A 71 -0.44 11.14 -3.10
N ALA A 72 -1.17 11.10 -4.22
CA ALA A 72 -1.15 9.95 -5.12
C ALA A 72 0.22 9.73 -5.79
N LEU A 73 0.89 10.79 -6.26
CA LEU A 73 2.22 10.69 -6.88
C LEU A 73 3.30 10.43 -5.83
N GLY A 74 3.24 11.14 -4.70
CA GLY A 74 4.18 11.00 -3.59
C GLY A 74 4.23 9.58 -3.05
N SER A 75 3.07 8.96 -2.78
CA SER A 75 3.01 7.58 -2.29
C SER A 75 3.60 6.57 -3.29
N ASN A 76 3.40 6.75 -4.60
CA ASN A 76 4.02 5.88 -5.60
C ASN A 76 5.56 6.02 -5.64
N ILE A 77 6.06 7.25 -5.54
CA ILE A 77 7.51 7.51 -5.48
C ILE A 77 8.11 6.90 -4.20
N THR A 78 7.47 7.10 -3.04
CA THR A 78 7.91 6.51 -1.77
C THR A 78 7.84 4.98 -1.82
N ASN A 79 6.81 4.39 -2.44
CA ASN A 79 6.70 2.93 -2.54
C ASN A 79 7.83 2.32 -3.39
N ILE A 80 8.18 2.93 -4.52
CA ILE A 80 9.28 2.41 -5.37
C ILE A 80 10.65 2.73 -4.76
N GLY A 81 10.86 3.98 -4.33
CA GLY A 81 12.17 4.44 -3.85
C GLY A 81 12.52 3.93 -2.46
N LEU A 82 11.59 4.08 -1.51
CA LEU A 82 11.82 3.73 -0.10
C LEU A 82 11.34 2.31 0.22
N VAL A 83 10.08 1.98 -0.04
CA VAL A 83 9.51 0.69 0.42
C VAL A 83 10.18 -0.49 -0.28
N LEU A 84 10.16 -0.51 -1.61
CA LEU A 84 10.83 -1.56 -2.39
C LEU A 84 12.35 -1.54 -2.16
N GLY A 85 12.97 -0.36 -2.09
CA GLY A 85 14.40 -0.21 -1.80
C GLY A 85 14.81 -0.86 -0.48
N VAL A 86 14.11 -0.54 0.62
CA VAL A 86 14.35 -1.15 1.94
C VAL A 86 14.07 -2.65 1.92
N THR A 87 12.99 -3.08 1.25
CA THR A 87 12.65 -4.50 1.15
C THR A 87 13.75 -5.29 0.45
N LEU A 88 14.34 -4.76 -0.62
CA LEU A 88 15.46 -5.38 -1.36
C LEU A 88 16.78 -5.40 -0.57
N LEU A 89 16.99 -4.43 0.33
CA LEU A 89 18.13 -4.45 1.25
C LEU A 89 18.01 -5.56 2.31
N ILE A 90 16.78 -5.96 2.66
CA ILE A 90 16.51 -7.04 3.61
C ILE A 90 16.59 -8.40 2.92
N ARG A 91 15.97 -8.55 1.74
CA ARG A 91 15.92 -9.81 1.00
C ARG A 91 15.84 -9.58 -0.50
N SER A 92 16.67 -10.30 -1.25
CA SER A 92 16.56 -10.32 -2.72
C SER A 92 15.24 -10.97 -3.15
N ILE A 93 14.50 -10.29 -4.01
CA ILE A 93 13.24 -10.79 -4.57
C ILE A 93 13.52 -11.34 -5.97
N ALA A 94 13.17 -12.60 -6.22
CA ALA A 94 13.19 -13.16 -7.57
C ALA A 94 11.95 -12.66 -8.32
N ILE A 95 12.15 -12.02 -9.48
CA ILE A 95 11.04 -11.47 -10.28
C ILE A 95 10.64 -12.51 -11.32
N ASP A 96 9.37 -12.89 -11.32
CA ASP A 96 8.82 -13.79 -12.33
C ASP A 96 8.86 -13.18 -13.74
N ALA A 97 8.99 -14.07 -14.73
CA ALA A 97 8.97 -13.68 -16.14
C ALA A 97 7.63 -13.05 -16.56
N SER A 98 6.52 -13.42 -15.90
CA SER A 98 5.23 -12.73 -16.04
C SER A 98 5.40 -11.28 -15.62
N THR A 99 5.79 -11.03 -14.37
CA THR A 99 5.95 -9.69 -13.76
C THR A 99 6.77 -8.76 -14.64
N THR A 100 7.90 -9.27 -15.16
CA THR A 100 8.79 -8.48 -16.02
C THR A 100 8.18 -8.17 -17.40
N LYS A 101 7.47 -9.14 -18.00
CA LYS A 101 6.99 -9.01 -19.39
C LYS A 101 5.58 -8.43 -19.50
N ARG A 102 4.80 -8.38 -18.41
CA ARG A 102 3.39 -8.01 -18.44
C ARG A 102 3.05 -6.93 -17.44
N GLU A 103 3.24 -7.19 -16.15
CA GLU A 103 2.82 -6.29 -15.07
C GLU A 103 3.64 -4.99 -15.06
N LEU A 104 4.98 -5.08 -15.18
CA LEU A 104 5.84 -3.89 -15.25
C LEU A 104 5.55 -3.00 -16.48
N PRO A 105 5.44 -3.52 -17.71
CA PRO A 105 5.02 -2.70 -18.85
C PRO A 105 3.65 -2.05 -18.69
N GLN A 106 2.68 -2.77 -18.11
CA GLN A 106 1.35 -2.23 -17.82
C GLN A 106 1.42 -1.08 -16.83
N MET A 107 2.20 -1.22 -15.74
CA MET A 107 2.45 -0.15 -14.78
C MET A 107 3.04 1.09 -15.48
N VAL A 108 4.09 0.92 -16.29
CA VAL A 108 4.72 2.02 -17.03
C VAL A 108 3.73 2.71 -17.97
N ILE A 109 2.90 1.96 -18.71
CA ILE A 109 1.88 2.52 -19.59
C ILE A 109 0.89 3.38 -18.81
N VAL A 110 0.38 2.88 -17.67
CA VAL A 110 -0.57 3.63 -16.84
C VAL A 110 0.07 4.86 -16.21
N THR A 111 1.33 4.77 -15.77
CA THR A 111 2.09 5.93 -15.24
C THR A 111 2.30 6.99 -16.33
N LEU A 112 2.68 6.60 -17.55
CA LEU A 112 2.84 7.52 -18.66
C LEU A 112 1.51 8.15 -19.09
N LEU A 113 0.42 7.37 -19.10
CA LEU A 113 -0.92 7.87 -19.37
C LEU A 113 -1.32 8.90 -18.31
N ALA A 114 -1.16 8.61 -17.02
CA ALA A 114 -1.45 9.55 -15.94
C ALA A 114 -0.65 10.85 -16.10
N GLY A 115 0.65 10.76 -16.45
CA GLY A 115 1.48 11.93 -16.74
C GLY A 115 0.98 12.72 -17.95
N ALA A 116 0.56 12.04 -19.02
CA ALA A 116 0.02 12.69 -20.22
C ALA A 116 -1.29 13.44 -19.94
N LEU A 117 -2.19 12.87 -19.12
CA LEU A 117 -3.45 13.49 -18.71
C LEU A 117 -3.25 14.71 -17.79
N MET A 118 -2.05 14.91 -17.23
CA MET A 118 -1.73 16.06 -16.38
C MET A 118 -1.05 17.21 -17.16
N ILE A 119 -0.72 17.03 -18.44
CA ILE A 119 0.07 18.02 -19.22
C ILE A 119 -0.68 19.36 -19.39
N ASP A 120 -2.00 19.31 -19.53
CA ASP A 120 -2.84 20.50 -19.65
C ASP A 120 -3.10 21.20 -18.30
N GLY A 121 -2.58 20.62 -17.20
CA GLY A 121 -2.71 21.13 -15.85
C GLY A 121 -4.07 20.88 -15.20
N VAL A 122 -4.94 20.06 -15.81
CA VAL A 122 -6.29 19.82 -15.29
C VAL A 122 -6.63 18.33 -15.31
N LEU A 123 -6.85 17.73 -14.13
CA LEU A 123 -7.43 16.39 -14.03
C LEU A 123 -8.95 16.48 -13.89
N SER A 124 -9.65 16.07 -14.92
CA SER A 124 -11.11 16.04 -15.00
C SER A 124 -11.70 14.69 -14.55
N ILE A 125 -13.03 14.65 -14.44
CA ILE A 125 -13.78 13.40 -14.19
C ILE A 125 -13.54 12.37 -15.31
N ILE A 126 -13.31 12.82 -16.55
CA ILE A 126 -13.06 11.95 -17.69
C ILE A 126 -11.70 11.26 -17.53
N ASP A 127 -10.68 12.00 -17.07
CA ASP A 127 -9.34 11.46 -16.83
C ASP A 127 -9.36 10.44 -15.69
N GLY A 128 -10.08 10.75 -14.61
CA GLY A 128 -10.33 9.81 -13.52
C GLY A 128 -11.06 8.54 -13.97
N ALA A 129 -12.09 8.68 -14.81
CA ALA A 129 -12.83 7.54 -15.36
C ALA A 129 -11.94 6.68 -16.29
N LEU A 130 -11.08 7.31 -17.08
CA LEU A 130 -10.12 6.62 -17.95
C LEU A 130 -9.12 5.82 -17.11
N LEU A 131 -8.52 6.41 -16.08
CA LEU A 131 -7.59 5.73 -15.17
C LEU A 131 -8.26 4.58 -14.40
N LEU A 132 -9.48 4.79 -13.90
CA LEU A 132 -10.27 3.73 -13.25
C LEU A 132 -10.61 2.59 -14.20
N SER A 133 -10.94 2.89 -15.47
CA SER A 133 -11.16 1.86 -16.48
C SER A 133 -9.89 1.04 -16.72
N GLY A 134 -8.72 1.68 -16.74
CA GLY A 134 -7.42 1.03 -16.80
C GLY A 134 -7.18 0.07 -15.63
N LEU A 135 -7.49 0.50 -14.40
CA LEU A 135 -7.42 -0.34 -13.20
C LEU A 135 -8.34 -1.57 -13.31
N VAL A 136 -9.60 -1.38 -13.71
CA VAL A 136 -10.57 -2.50 -13.89
C VAL A 136 -10.07 -3.48 -14.97
N ILE A 137 -9.55 -2.98 -16.08
CA ILE A 137 -8.97 -3.81 -17.14
C ILE A 137 -7.76 -4.59 -16.60
N PHE A 138 -6.84 -3.94 -15.90
CA PHE A 138 -5.67 -4.57 -15.29
C PHE A 138 -6.08 -5.70 -14.34
N LEU A 139 -6.98 -5.42 -13.38
CA LEU A 139 -7.48 -6.41 -12.41
C LEU A 139 -8.19 -7.57 -13.10
N THR A 140 -8.99 -7.30 -14.14
CA THR A 140 -9.70 -8.35 -14.88
C THR A 140 -8.73 -9.24 -15.65
N LEU A 141 -7.74 -8.66 -16.33
CA LEU A 141 -6.71 -9.41 -17.04
C LEU A 141 -5.89 -10.25 -16.06
N LEU A 142 -5.57 -9.69 -14.90
CA LEU A 142 -4.83 -10.38 -13.86
C LEU A 142 -5.63 -11.57 -13.29
N ALA A 143 -6.90 -11.37 -12.92
CA ALA A 143 -7.78 -12.41 -12.40
C ALA A 143 -7.98 -13.56 -13.41
N ARG A 144 -8.14 -13.24 -14.70
CA ARG A 144 -8.25 -14.26 -15.76
C ARG A 144 -6.99 -15.10 -15.95
N ARG A 145 -5.82 -14.56 -15.58
CA ARG A 145 -4.51 -15.23 -15.73
C ARG A 145 -4.15 -16.05 -14.49
N GLY A 146 -4.44 -15.53 -13.30
CA GLY A 146 -4.14 -16.20 -12.04
C GLY A 146 -5.10 -17.33 -11.66
N ALA A 147 -6.12 -17.61 -12.48
CA ALA A 147 -7.05 -18.73 -12.33
C ALA A 147 -6.53 -20.06 -12.94
N THR A 148 -5.21 -20.27 -13.01
CA THR A 148 -4.64 -21.58 -13.40
C THR A 148 -4.63 -22.54 -12.20
N PRO A 149 -5.11 -23.79 -12.34
CA PRO A 149 -5.34 -24.72 -11.22
C PRO A 149 -4.10 -25.11 -10.39
N ASP A 150 -2.89 -24.94 -10.92
CA ASP A 150 -1.64 -25.39 -10.26
C ASP A 150 -1.10 -24.40 -9.20
N GLY A 151 -1.76 -23.26 -8.99
CA GLY A 151 -1.33 -22.21 -8.05
C GLY A 151 -2.07 -22.19 -6.71
N SER A 152 -2.98 -23.14 -6.45
CA SER A 152 -3.61 -23.23 -5.12
C SER A 152 -2.54 -23.52 -4.08
N VAL A 153 -2.34 -22.61 -3.14
CA VAL A 153 -1.54 -22.92 -1.96
C VAL A 153 -2.26 -24.08 -1.27
N ASP A 154 -1.64 -25.25 -1.29
CA ASP A 154 -2.09 -26.48 -0.63
C ASP A 154 -1.91 -26.34 0.90
N SER A 155 -2.47 -25.25 1.42
CA SER A 155 -2.45 -24.89 2.82
C SER A 155 -3.90 -24.77 3.25
N ASP A 156 -4.34 -25.76 4.01
CA ASP A 156 -5.60 -25.71 4.74
C ASP A 156 -5.69 -24.35 5.44
N PRO A 157 -6.62 -23.45 5.04
CA PRO A 157 -6.61 -22.08 5.51
C PRO A 157 -6.81 -22.08 7.03
N LYS A 158 -5.77 -21.64 7.76
CA LYS A 158 -5.75 -21.62 9.24
C LYS A 158 -6.91 -20.85 9.86
N LEU A 159 -7.50 -19.93 9.11
CA LEU A 159 -8.60 -19.07 9.52
C LEU A 159 -9.87 -19.42 8.73
N THR A 160 -11.02 -19.45 9.38
CA THR A 160 -12.31 -19.52 8.68
C THR A 160 -12.56 -18.22 7.91
N PRO A 161 -13.39 -18.20 6.84
CA PRO A 161 -13.60 -17.01 6.02
C PRO A 161 -14.00 -15.77 6.84
N LEU A 162 -14.92 -15.94 7.79
CA LEU A 162 -15.37 -14.85 8.67
C LEU A 162 -14.23 -14.31 9.55
N LYS A 163 -13.41 -15.21 10.10
CA LYS A 163 -12.24 -14.81 10.91
C LYS A 163 -11.16 -14.16 10.04
N ALA A 164 -10.96 -14.62 8.81
CA ALA A 164 -10.00 -14.04 7.87
C ALA A 164 -10.35 -12.58 7.57
N TRP A 165 -11.62 -12.29 7.22
CA TRP A 165 -12.13 -10.93 7.04
C TRP A 165 -12.04 -10.09 8.31
N GLY A 166 -12.39 -10.66 9.47
CA GLY A 166 -12.27 -9.98 10.76
C GLY A 166 -10.82 -9.59 11.07
N VAL A 167 -9.87 -10.52 10.91
CA VAL A 167 -8.44 -10.28 11.12
C VAL A 167 -7.93 -9.22 10.13
N PHE A 168 -8.27 -9.33 8.85
CA PHE A 168 -7.89 -8.36 7.82
C PHE A 168 -8.36 -6.94 8.15
N LEU A 169 -9.65 -6.75 8.45
CA LEU A 169 -10.21 -5.42 8.72
C LEU A 169 -9.65 -4.81 10.02
N VAL A 170 -9.56 -5.59 11.09
CA VAL A 170 -9.04 -5.12 12.38
C VAL A 170 -7.55 -4.78 12.27
N SER A 171 -6.77 -5.62 11.61
CA SER A 171 -5.34 -5.37 11.41
C SER A 171 -5.10 -4.18 10.49
N LEU A 172 -5.87 -4.01 9.41
CA LEU A 172 -5.78 -2.82 8.56
C LEU A 172 -6.06 -1.55 9.35
N LEU A 173 -7.16 -1.53 10.12
CA LEU A 173 -7.49 -0.38 10.96
C LEU A 173 -6.37 -0.09 11.98
N LEU A 174 -5.86 -1.11 12.65
CA LEU A 174 -4.79 -0.96 13.63
C LEU A 174 -3.49 -0.48 12.98
N LEU A 175 -3.16 -0.97 11.79
CA LEU A 175 -1.98 -0.58 11.02
C LEU A 175 -2.04 0.91 10.65
N VAL A 176 -3.22 1.41 10.25
CA VAL A 176 -3.46 2.84 10.01
C VAL A 176 -3.35 3.67 11.28
N ILE A 177 -3.95 3.22 12.39
CA ILE A 177 -3.87 3.91 13.68
C ILE A 177 -2.43 3.97 14.19
N SER A 178 -1.70 2.86 14.07
CA SER A 178 -0.30 2.73 14.48
C SER A 178 0.61 3.64 13.66
N SER A 179 0.42 3.70 12.33
CA SER A 179 1.11 4.67 11.47
C SER A 179 0.84 6.10 11.95
N ARG A 180 -0.44 6.48 12.19
CA ARG A 180 -0.79 7.83 12.65
C ARG A 180 -0.16 8.19 13.99
N LEU A 181 -0.16 7.27 14.97
CA LEU A 181 0.47 7.52 16.27
C LEU A 181 1.97 7.77 16.12
N LEU A 182 2.64 6.97 15.29
CA LEU A 182 4.06 7.12 15.01
C LEU A 182 4.35 8.49 14.37
N VAL A 183 3.57 8.87 13.35
CA VAL A 183 3.73 10.16 12.65
C VAL A 183 3.49 11.33 13.61
N VAL A 184 2.41 11.31 14.40
CA VAL A 184 2.11 12.39 15.35
C VAL A 184 3.22 12.53 16.39
N GLY A 185 3.70 11.42 16.96
CA GLY A 185 4.80 11.45 17.90
C GLY A 185 6.09 12.00 17.27
N ALA A 186 6.41 11.59 16.03
CA ALA A 186 7.59 12.07 15.31
C ALA A 186 7.50 13.55 14.95
N VAL A 187 6.33 14.03 14.50
CA VAL A 187 6.06 15.44 14.18
C VAL A 187 6.23 16.31 15.43
N ASN A 188 5.61 15.94 16.55
CA ASN A 188 5.69 16.71 17.79
C ASN A 188 7.13 16.84 18.30
N ILE A 189 7.89 15.74 18.23
CA ILE A 189 9.31 15.74 18.60
C ILE A 189 10.10 16.65 17.65
N ALA A 190 9.95 16.50 16.33
CA ALA A 190 10.68 17.31 15.35
C ALA A 190 10.40 18.81 15.52
N THR A 191 9.14 19.19 15.76
CA THR A 191 8.76 20.57 16.06
C THR A 191 9.40 21.07 17.35
N ALA A 192 9.46 20.25 18.40
CA ALA A 192 10.13 20.61 19.66
C ALA A 192 11.65 20.81 19.49
N PHE A 193 12.27 20.14 18.51
CA PHE A 193 13.66 20.35 18.11
C PHE A 193 13.86 21.54 17.14
N GLY A 194 12.80 22.29 16.83
CA GLY A 194 12.86 23.46 15.96
C GLY A 194 12.98 23.13 14.47
N VAL A 195 12.65 21.90 14.06
CA VAL A 195 12.59 21.54 12.64
C VAL A 195 11.40 22.26 12.01
N SER A 196 11.62 22.90 10.85
CA SER A 196 10.56 23.65 10.17
C SER A 196 9.42 22.74 9.71
N GLU A 197 8.18 23.23 9.75
CA GLU A 197 6.99 22.52 9.27
C GLU A 197 7.13 22.05 7.81
N LEU A 198 7.82 22.82 6.97
CA LEU A 198 8.11 22.44 5.58
C LEU A 198 8.92 21.14 5.51
N ILE A 199 10.03 21.06 6.25
CA ILE A 199 10.87 19.86 6.29
C ILE A 199 10.08 18.68 6.87
N ILE A 200 9.32 18.89 7.94
CA ILE A 200 8.49 17.85 8.57
C ILE A 200 7.45 17.31 7.57
N GLY A 201 6.75 18.19 6.85
CA GLY A 201 5.75 17.84 5.85
C GLY A 201 6.35 17.06 4.67
N LEU A 202 7.48 17.54 4.14
CA LEU A 202 8.16 16.91 3.00
C LEU A 202 8.89 15.61 3.35
N THR A 203 9.07 15.29 4.64
CA THR A 203 9.81 14.09 5.08
C THR A 203 8.97 13.18 5.95
N ILE A 204 8.76 13.54 7.22
CA ILE A 204 8.11 12.70 8.24
C ILE A 204 6.67 12.37 7.83
N VAL A 205 5.90 13.36 7.38
CA VAL A 205 4.48 13.15 7.00
C VAL A 205 4.38 12.35 5.71
N ALA A 206 5.19 12.69 4.70
CA ALA A 206 5.23 11.99 3.42
C ALA A 206 5.64 10.51 3.55
N ILE A 207 6.62 10.20 4.41
CA ILE A 207 7.00 8.82 4.73
C ILE A 207 5.91 8.15 5.56
N GLY A 208 5.30 8.92 6.47
CA GLY A 208 4.28 8.48 7.41
C GLY A 208 3.09 7.77 6.78
N THR A 209 2.56 8.34 5.70
CA THR A 209 1.42 7.76 4.98
C THR A 209 1.76 6.41 4.37
N SER A 210 3.00 6.19 3.92
CA SER A 210 3.48 4.92 3.34
C SER A 210 4.03 3.92 4.36
N LEU A 211 3.95 4.21 5.67
CA LEU A 211 4.35 3.25 6.72
C LEU A 211 3.53 1.94 6.70
N PRO A 212 2.21 1.95 6.45
CA PRO A 212 1.42 0.76 6.16
C PRO A 212 2.06 -0.19 5.13
N GLU A 213 2.40 0.34 3.96
CA GLU A 213 3.03 -0.39 2.85
C GLU A 213 4.42 -0.88 3.22
N LEU A 214 5.22 -0.04 3.89
CA LEU A 214 6.54 -0.41 4.36
C LEU A 214 6.46 -1.61 5.33
N ALA A 215 5.57 -1.53 6.32
CA ALA A 215 5.38 -2.58 7.31
C ALA A 215 4.94 -3.89 6.67
N ALA A 216 3.94 -3.84 5.80
CA ALA A 216 3.42 -5.01 5.10
C ALA A 216 4.48 -5.65 4.19
N SER A 217 5.21 -4.85 3.41
CA SER A 217 6.24 -5.33 2.47
C SER A 217 7.42 -5.96 3.19
N VAL A 218 7.92 -5.30 4.25
CA VAL A 218 9.01 -5.83 5.08
C VAL A 218 8.58 -7.13 5.77
N MET A 219 7.37 -7.17 6.34
CA MET A 219 6.85 -8.37 6.98
C MET A 219 6.67 -9.53 6.00
N SER A 220 6.21 -9.25 4.78
CA SER A 220 6.09 -10.24 3.71
C SER A 220 7.46 -10.83 3.35
N ALA A 221 8.45 -9.96 3.12
CA ALA A 221 9.81 -10.35 2.78
C ALA A 221 10.48 -11.19 3.89
N LEU A 222 10.30 -10.82 5.16
CA LEU A 222 10.81 -11.56 6.32
C LEU A 222 10.19 -12.96 6.43
N LYS A 223 8.93 -13.12 6.02
CA LYS A 223 8.21 -14.41 6.04
C LYS A 223 8.53 -15.32 4.88
N GLY A 224 9.30 -14.89 3.90
CA GLY A 224 9.58 -15.69 2.72
C GLY A 224 8.64 -15.44 1.54
N HIS A 225 7.56 -14.68 1.73
CA HIS A 225 6.60 -14.34 0.68
C HIS A 225 7.15 -13.17 -0.13
N SER A 226 7.54 -13.44 -1.38
CA SER A 226 8.29 -12.50 -2.22
C SER A 226 7.45 -11.93 -3.37
N ASP A 227 6.16 -12.30 -3.40
CA ASP A 227 5.24 -12.06 -4.52
C ASP A 227 4.34 -10.85 -4.28
#